data_AF-A0A453GQC6-F1
#
_entry.id   AF-A0A453GQC6-F1
#
_cell.length_a   1.000
_cell.length_b   1.000
_cell.length_c   1.000
_cell.angle_alpha   90.00
_cell.angle_beta   90.00
_cell.angle_gamma   90.00
#
_symmetry.space_group_name_H-M   'P 1'
#
loop_
_entity.id
_entity.type
_entity.pdbx_description
1 polymer ?
#
loop_
_entity_poly.entity_id
_entity_poly.type
_entity_poly.pdbx_seq_one_letter_code
_entity_poly.pdbx_strand_id
1 'polypeptide(L)'
;MAESAGWSALPSDLVNRVADCLLATNDVDYYMDLRAVCAAWRRATAGTKNSPDPRFSPSQWIVIDEVSCSRFRSFQRLTPLLVNTATGRALRKYLPMLRNYYVIATTHGGFFVLADRKAPHAACVLSPFTGYLVRFAAPMVIDLVAPAAAVVDSNLVLFCDEHRTMYMAEPDSGCFSQFRDWYPYKRVGFLGFTYAGGD
;
A
#
# COMPACT_ATOMS: atom_id res chain seq x y z
N MET A 1 3.41 35.21 34.92
CA MET A 1 2.64 34.82 33.72
C MET A 1 3.40 33.69 33.06
N ALA A 2 2.90 32.46 33.14
CA ALA A 2 3.49 31.36 32.40
C ALA A 2 3.08 31.52 30.93
N GLU A 3 4.05 31.81 30.07
CA GLU A 3 3.88 31.74 28.62
C GLU A 3 3.29 30.36 28.31
N SER A 4 2.16 30.30 27.59
CA SER A 4 1.63 29.03 27.15
C SER A 4 2.65 28.43 26.19
N ALA A 5 3.47 27.51 26.69
CA ALA A 5 4.42 26.79 25.86
C ALA A 5 3.61 26.10 24.75
N GLY A 6 3.70 26.64 23.55
CA GLY A 6 2.95 26.13 22.41
C GLY A 6 3.33 24.68 22.16
N TRP A 7 2.37 23.86 21.73
CA TRP A 7 2.61 22.46 21.36
C TRP A 7 3.75 22.30 20.33
N SER A 8 4.00 23.31 19.50
CA SER A 8 5.13 23.36 18.57
C SER A 8 6.51 23.31 19.25
N ALA A 9 6.61 23.71 20.53
CA ALA A 9 7.82 23.70 21.34
C ALA A 9 7.98 22.44 22.20
N LEU A 10 7.14 21.42 22.00
CA LEU A 10 7.23 20.16 22.73
C LEU A 10 8.64 19.54 22.54
N PRO A 11 9.29 19.07 23.62
CA PRO A 11 10.55 18.34 23.55
C PRO A 11 10.52 17.18 22.55
N SER A 12 11.63 17.00 21.82
CA SER A 12 11.68 16.02 20.71
C SER A 12 11.51 14.57 21.16
N ASP A 13 11.93 14.24 22.38
CA ASP A 13 11.73 12.94 23.02
C ASP A 13 10.25 12.64 23.26
N LEU A 14 9.45 13.63 23.69
CA LEU A 14 8.01 13.45 23.86
C LEU A 14 7.30 13.30 22.52
N VAL A 15 7.67 14.11 21.51
CA VAL A 15 7.12 13.96 20.14
C VAL A 15 7.43 12.56 19.62
N ASN A 16 8.66 12.07 19.80
CA ASN A 16 9.07 10.73 19.39
C ASN A 16 8.30 9.63 20.10
N ARG A 17 8.09 9.77 21.41
CA ARG A 17 7.32 8.79 22.17
C ARG A 17 5.87 8.69 21.70
N VAL A 18 5.23 9.82 21.38
CA VAL A 18 3.88 9.81 20.78
C VAL A 18 3.91 9.14 19.41
N ALA A 19 4.90 9.46 18.58
CA ALA A 19 5.09 8.84 17.27
C ALA A 19 5.26 7.32 17.36
N ASP A 20 6.07 6.83 18.31
CA ASP A 20 6.30 5.41 18.53
C ASP A 20 5.01 4.70 18.98
N CYS A 21 4.19 5.33 19.82
CA CYS A 21 2.88 4.80 20.19
C CYS A 21 1.95 4.63 18.98
N LEU A 22 1.90 5.61 18.07
CA LEU A 22 1.08 5.53 16.85
C LEU A 22 1.56 4.42 15.91
N LEU A 23 2.88 4.24 15.78
CA LEU A 23 3.45 3.15 14.98
C LEU A 23 3.19 1.78 15.61
N ALA A 24 3.23 1.67 16.93
CA ALA A 24 2.94 0.43 17.65
C ALA A 24 1.50 -0.06 17.43
N THR A 25 0.54 0.85 17.19
CA THR A 25 -0.86 0.51 16.88
C THR A 25 -1.15 0.40 15.37
N ASN A 26 -0.12 0.49 14.51
CA ASN A 26 -0.26 0.52 13.05
C ASN A 26 -1.07 1.73 12.51
N ASP A 27 -1.19 2.81 13.28
CA ASP A 27 -1.83 4.06 12.88
C ASP A 27 -0.85 4.96 12.09
N VAL A 28 -0.36 4.41 10.98
CA VAL A 28 0.65 5.05 10.11
C VAL A 28 0.14 6.36 9.53
N ASP A 29 -1.17 6.51 9.32
CA ASP A 29 -1.78 7.73 8.82
C ASP A 29 -1.73 8.86 9.86
N TYR A 30 -2.06 8.59 11.13
CA TYR A 30 -1.91 9.58 12.21
C TYR A 30 -0.45 9.93 12.48
N TYR A 31 0.46 8.96 12.34
CA TYR A 31 1.89 9.24 12.38
C TYR A 31 2.31 10.25 11.30
N MET A 32 1.76 10.13 10.09
CA MET A 32 2.02 11.09 9.00
C MET A 32 1.41 12.46 9.28
N ASP A 33 0.22 12.52 9.87
CA ASP A 33 -0.41 13.77 10.28
C ASP A 33 0.39 14.48 11.36
N LEU A 34 0.90 13.74 12.36
CA LEU A 34 1.82 14.26 13.38
C LEU A 34 3.07 14.89 12.73
N ARG A 35 3.65 14.22 11.73
CA ARG A 35 4.80 14.74 10.95
C ARG A 35 4.43 15.92 10.05
N ALA A 36 3.16 16.14 9.76
CA ALA A 36 2.69 17.26 8.96
C ALA A 36 2.51 18.54 9.78
N VAL A 37 2.34 18.45 11.11
CA VAL A 37 2.08 19.59 12.00
C VAL A 37 3.12 20.71 11.85
N CYS A 38 4.41 20.41 12.05
CA CYS A 38 5.48 21.40 11.90
C CYS A 38 6.84 20.75 11.58
N ALA A 39 7.80 21.57 11.13
CA ALA A 39 9.14 21.10 10.79
C ALA A 39 9.92 20.55 11.99
N ALA A 40 9.69 21.08 13.20
CA ALA A 40 10.34 20.58 14.41
C ALA A 40 9.90 19.14 14.73
N TRP A 41 8.60 18.88 14.71
CA TRP A 41 8.04 17.54 14.95
C TRP A 41 8.46 16.53 13.88
N ARG A 42 8.48 16.97 12.61
CA ARG A 42 8.99 16.15 11.49
C ARG A 42 10.46 15.76 11.65
N ARG A 43 11.30 16.67 12.17
CA ARG A 43 12.73 16.40 12.42
C ARG A 43 12.97 15.51 13.62
N ALA A 44 12.11 15.59 14.64
CA ALA A 44 12.21 14.73 15.82
C ALA A 44 12.03 13.26 15.44
N THR A 45 11.05 12.98 14.57
CA THR A 45 10.56 11.64 14.25
C THR A 45 11.27 10.98 13.06
N ALA A 46 11.30 9.64 13.06
CA ALA A 46 11.95 8.83 12.02
C ALA A 46 11.49 9.17 10.58
N GLY A 47 12.43 9.20 9.63
CA GLY A 47 12.11 9.41 8.22
C GLY A 47 11.50 8.17 7.57
N THR A 48 10.63 8.38 6.59
CA THR A 48 9.91 7.30 5.88
C THR A 48 10.43 7.04 4.46
N LYS A 49 11.41 7.82 4.00
CA LYS A 49 11.85 7.86 2.60
C LYS A 49 13.10 7.02 2.31
N ASN A 50 13.87 6.65 3.33
CA ASN A 50 15.25 6.18 3.13
C ASN A 50 15.40 4.65 3.24
N SER A 51 14.43 3.94 3.81
CA SER A 51 14.43 2.47 3.87
C SER A 51 13.01 1.91 4.06
N PRO A 52 12.74 0.67 3.61
CA PRO A 52 11.50 -0.05 3.91
C PRO A 52 11.53 -0.47 5.40
N ASP A 53 11.30 0.48 6.30
CA ASP A 53 11.16 0.18 7.72
C ASP A 53 9.79 -0.50 7.94
N PRO A 54 9.76 -1.74 8.47
CA PRO A 54 8.52 -2.50 8.68
C PRO A 54 7.48 -1.77 9.53
N ARG A 55 7.90 -0.84 10.39
CA ARG A 55 6.99 -0.04 11.23
C ARG A 55 6.06 0.86 10.42
N PHE A 56 6.44 1.23 9.20
CA PHE A 56 5.59 2.01 8.29
C PHE A 56 4.73 1.15 7.36
N SER A 57 4.78 -0.17 7.51
CA SER A 57 3.96 -1.10 6.75
C SER A 57 2.51 -1.03 7.25
N PRO A 58 1.52 -0.67 6.42
CA PRO A 58 0.13 -0.58 6.83
C PRO A 58 -0.54 -1.96 6.83
N SER A 59 -0.05 -2.86 7.68
CA SER A 59 -0.46 -4.27 7.76
C SER A 59 -1.94 -4.47 8.12
N GLN A 60 -2.58 -3.47 8.73
CA GLN A 60 -4.00 -3.52 9.10
C GLN A 60 -4.89 -2.71 8.16
N TRP A 61 -4.43 -2.34 6.98
CA TRP A 61 -5.20 -1.56 6.02
C TRP A 61 -5.45 -2.35 4.75
N ILE A 62 -6.68 -2.29 4.27
CA ILE A 62 -7.04 -2.76 2.94
C ILE A 62 -7.48 -1.58 2.08
N VAL A 63 -7.17 -1.66 0.80
CA VAL A 63 -7.69 -0.72 -0.19
C VAL A 63 -8.97 -1.32 -0.75
N ILE A 64 -10.08 -0.65 -0.49
CA ILE A 64 -11.35 -0.93 -1.15
C ILE A 64 -11.32 -0.14 -2.45
N ASP A 65 -10.89 -0.82 -3.51
CA ASP A 65 -11.03 -0.29 -4.85
C ASP A 65 -12.46 -0.59 -5.33
N GLU A 66 -13.18 0.45 -5.79
CA GLU A 66 -14.39 0.23 -6.57
C GLU A 66 -13.92 -0.24 -7.95
N VAL A 67 -13.56 -1.52 -8.05
CA VAL A 67 -13.23 -2.20 -9.32
C VAL A 67 -14.51 -2.41 -10.15
N SER A 68 -15.35 -1.38 -10.26
CA SER A 68 -16.44 -1.33 -11.21
C SER A 68 -15.82 -0.96 -12.55
N CYS A 69 -15.81 -1.93 -13.46
CA CYS A 69 -15.34 -1.92 -14.86
C CYS A 69 -15.87 -0.78 -15.75
N SER A 70 -15.77 0.48 -15.33
CA SER A 70 -16.14 1.62 -16.15
C SER A 70 -14.88 2.36 -16.58
N ARG A 71 -14.66 2.33 -17.89
CA ARG A 71 -13.64 3.03 -18.67
C ARG A 71 -13.67 4.58 -18.49
N PHE A 72 -14.50 5.08 -17.57
CA PHE A 72 -14.77 6.48 -17.29
C PHE A 72 -14.82 6.70 -15.77
N ARG A 73 -13.68 7.00 -15.14
CA ARG A 73 -13.55 7.98 -14.04
C ARG A 73 -12.10 8.02 -13.57
N SER A 74 -11.31 8.89 -14.21
CA SER A 74 -9.89 9.10 -13.90
C SER A 74 -9.65 9.66 -12.50
N PHE A 75 -10.62 10.36 -11.90
CA PHE A 75 -10.46 11.05 -10.62
C PHE A 75 -10.67 10.14 -9.40
N GLN A 76 -11.63 9.20 -9.47
CA GLN A 76 -11.95 8.29 -8.37
C GLN A 76 -10.80 7.32 -8.10
N ARG A 77 -10.03 6.97 -9.13
CA ARG A 77 -8.76 6.23 -9.05
C ARG A 77 -7.65 6.96 -8.28
N LEU A 78 -7.73 8.29 -8.16
CA LEU A 78 -6.75 9.08 -7.40
C LEU A 78 -7.14 9.24 -5.93
N THR A 79 -8.36 8.85 -5.54
CA THR A 79 -8.85 8.97 -4.15
C THR A 79 -9.35 7.62 -3.63
N PRO A 80 -8.48 6.59 -3.53
CA PRO A 80 -8.87 5.29 -3.01
C PRO A 80 -9.43 5.37 -1.60
N LEU A 81 -10.36 4.46 -1.29
CA LEU A 81 -10.88 4.25 0.05
C LEU A 81 -10.01 3.21 0.75
N LEU A 82 -9.34 3.60 1.82
CA LEU A 82 -8.60 2.70 2.68
C LEU A 82 -9.43 2.42 3.93
N VAL A 83 -9.50 1.16 4.32
CA VAL A 83 -10.20 0.73 5.54
C VAL A 83 -9.25 -0.01 6.44
N ASN A 84 -9.16 0.44 7.69
CA ASN A 84 -8.44 -0.23 8.74
C ASN A 84 -9.27 -1.43 9.21
N THR A 85 -8.74 -2.64 9.06
CA THR A 85 -9.45 -3.89 9.34
C THR A 85 -9.57 -4.19 10.82
N ALA A 86 -8.71 -3.62 11.67
CA ALA A 86 -8.77 -3.80 13.12
C ALA A 86 -9.80 -2.89 13.79
N THR A 87 -9.95 -1.66 13.29
CA THR A 87 -10.80 -0.61 13.89
C THR A 87 -12.06 -0.29 13.10
N GLY A 88 -12.13 -0.71 11.83
CA GLY A 88 -13.20 -0.33 10.89
C GLY A 88 -13.10 1.10 10.36
N ARG A 89 -12.05 1.85 10.72
CA ARG A 89 -11.86 3.24 10.31
C ARG A 89 -11.68 3.35 8.80
N ALA A 90 -12.42 4.25 8.18
CA ALA A 90 -12.36 4.49 6.74
C ALA A 90 -11.70 5.84 6.42
N LEU A 91 -10.79 5.85 5.45
CA LEU A 91 -10.04 7.03 5.04
C LEU A 91 -9.95 7.10 3.52
N ARG A 92 -10.49 8.18 2.92
CA ARG A 92 -10.25 8.51 1.52
C ARG A 92 -8.97 9.34 1.40
N LYS A 93 -7.99 8.86 0.65
CA LYS A 93 -6.69 9.56 0.51
C LYS A 93 -6.45 9.98 -0.93
N TYR A 94 -6.16 11.26 -1.15
CA TYR A 94 -5.74 11.74 -2.47
C TYR A 94 -4.29 11.36 -2.76
N LEU A 95 -4.09 10.55 -3.80
CA LEU A 95 -2.82 10.02 -4.28
C LEU A 95 -2.58 10.46 -5.74
N PRO A 96 -2.18 11.73 -5.97
CA PRO A 96 -2.02 12.27 -7.33
C PRO A 96 -0.97 11.52 -8.15
N MET A 97 0.00 10.89 -7.50
CA MET A 97 1.05 10.12 -8.16
C MET A 97 0.53 8.92 -8.95
N LEU A 98 -0.64 8.37 -8.59
CA LEU A 98 -1.27 7.24 -9.31
C LEU A 98 -1.59 7.57 -10.78
N ARG A 99 -1.68 8.86 -11.15
CA ARG A 99 -1.88 9.29 -12.54
C ARG A 99 -0.75 8.85 -13.49
N ASN A 100 0.43 8.57 -12.95
CA ASN A 100 1.61 8.16 -13.73
C ASN A 100 1.72 6.64 -13.86
N TYR A 101 0.79 5.87 -13.28
CA TYR A 101 0.87 4.42 -13.22
C TYR A 101 -0.44 3.77 -13.71
N TYR A 102 -0.36 2.48 -14.01
CA TYR A 102 -1.50 1.58 -14.05
C TYR A 102 -1.59 0.86 -12.72
N VAL A 103 -2.76 0.85 -12.10
CA VAL A 103 -3.02 0.07 -10.87
C VAL A 103 -3.31 -1.36 -11.31
N ILE A 104 -2.47 -2.30 -10.87
CA ILE A 104 -2.58 -3.72 -11.22
C ILE A 104 -3.34 -4.47 -10.13
N ALA A 105 -2.97 -4.24 -8.88
CA ALA A 105 -3.58 -4.88 -7.73
C ALA A 105 -3.35 -4.06 -6.46
N THR A 106 -4.01 -4.48 -5.39
CA THR A 106 -3.73 -4.04 -4.03
C THR A 106 -3.38 -5.25 -3.18
N THR A 107 -2.46 -5.09 -2.25
CA THR A 107 -2.06 -6.15 -1.33
C THR A 107 -2.94 -6.16 -0.09
N HIS A 108 -2.97 -7.28 0.65
CA HIS A 108 -3.64 -7.34 1.96
C HIS A 108 -3.04 -6.41 3.00
N GLY A 109 -1.77 -6.01 2.84
CA GLY A 109 -1.10 -5.02 3.69
C GLY A 109 -1.25 -3.58 3.20
N GLY A 110 -2.29 -3.28 2.40
CA GLY A 110 -2.64 -1.91 2.03
C GLY A 110 -1.73 -1.23 1.01
N PHE A 111 -0.74 -1.95 0.45
CA PHE A 111 0.10 -1.43 -0.62
C PHE A 111 -0.58 -1.50 -1.98
N PHE A 112 -0.25 -0.56 -2.86
CA PHE A 112 -0.61 -0.59 -4.27
C PHE A 112 0.48 -1.27 -5.08
N VAL A 113 0.08 -2.17 -5.96
CA VAL A 113 0.96 -2.74 -6.98
C VAL A 113 0.65 -2.08 -8.30
N LEU A 114 1.69 -1.50 -8.90
CA LEU A 114 1.60 -0.54 -9.98
C LEU A 114 2.51 -0.95 -11.14
N ALA A 115 2.12 -0.61 -12.37
CA ALA A 115 3.00 -0.57 -13.53
C ALA A 115 3.29 0.89 -13.89
N ASP A 116 4.55 1.25 -14.11
CA ASP A 116 4.86 2.57 -14.70
C ASP A 116 4.16 2.73 -16.05
N ARG A 117 3.62 3.91 -16.37
CA ARG A 117 3.05 4.16 -17.70
C ARG A 117 4.11 4.28 -18.79
N LYS A 118 5.34 4.60 -18.42
CA LYS A 118 6.46 4.64 -19.37
C LYS A 118 6.98 3.23 -19.60
N ALA A 119 7.27 2.89 -20.86
CA ALA A 119 8.01 1.68 -21.19
C ALA A 119 9.37 1.67 -20.45
N PRO A 120 9.83 0.53 -19.92
CA PRO A 120 9.30 -0.83 -20.10
C PRO A 120 8.20 -1.25 -19.10
N HIS A 121 7.50 -0.29 -18.49
CA HIS A 121 6.44 -0.54 -17.51
C HIS A 121 6.93 -1.20 -16.21
N ALA A 122 8.01 -0.66 -15.64
CA ALA A 122 8.61 -1.17 -14.41
C ALA A 122 7.56 -1.43 -13.32
N ALA A 123 7.64 -2.60 -12.69
CA ALA A 123 6.78 -2.93 -11.57
C ALA A 123 7.13 -2.07 -10.36
N CYS A 124 6.11 -1.57 -9.66
CA CYS A 124 6.31 -0.70 -8.51
C CYS A 124 5.34 -1.07 -7.38
N VAL A 125 5.80 -0.93 -6.14
CA VAL A 125 4.97 -1.07 -4.94
C VAL A 125 4.93 0.25 -4.21
N LEU A 126 3.74 0.82 -4.02
CA LEU A 126 3.51 2.10 -3.36
C LEU A 126 2.85 1.90 -2.00
N SER A 127 3.44 2.49 -0.97
CA SER A 127 2.81 2.70 0.33
C SER A 127 1.95 3.96 0.28
N PRO A 128 0.62 3.86 0.47
CA PRO A 128 -0.28 5.00 0.30
C PRO A 128 -0.08 6.08 1.36
N PHE A 129 0.33 5.73 2.58
CA PHE A 129 0.48 6.71 3.66
C PHE A 129 1.80 7.47 3.60
N THR A 130 2.89 6.73 3.37
CA THR A 130 4.26 7.27 3.37
C THR A 130 4.65 7.91 2.04
N GLY A 131 3.98 7.52 0.94
CA GLY A 131 4.40 7.84 -0.42
C GLY A 131 5.69 7.12 -0.84
N TYR A 132 6.19 6.20 -0.02
CA TYR A 132 7.35 5.38 -0.35
C TYR A 132 7.01 4.44 -1.50
N LEU A 133 7.85 4.45 -2.52
CA LEU A 133 7.66 3.71 -3.77
C LEU A 133 8.90 2.86 -4.02
N VAL A 134 8.74 1.55 -3.97
CA VAL A 134 9.77 0.60 -4.41
C VAL A 134 9.57 0.38 -5.90
N ARG A 135 10.65 0.47 -6.67
CA ARG A 135 10.68 0.16 -8.09
C ARG A 135 11.47 -1.13 -8.29
N PHE A 136 10.90 -2.05 -9.04
CA PHE A 136 11.52 -3.31 -9.42
C PHE A 136 12.15 -3.13 -10.80
N ALA A 137 13.30 -3.75 -11.03
CA ALA A 137 13.94 -3.77 -12.35
C ALA A 137 13.10 -4.54 -13.38
N ALA A 138 12.28 -5.50 -12.93
CA ALA A 138 11.38 -6.27 -13.77
C ALA A 138 10.26 -5.42 -14.38
N PRO A 139 10.00 -5.54 -15.70
CA PRO A 139 8.82 -4.97 -16.32
C PRO A 139 7.56 -5.71 -15.83
N MET A 140 6.49 -4.96 -15.57
CA MET A 140 5.22 -5.51 -15.10
C MET A 140 4.52 -6.33 -16.18
N VAL A 141 3.87 -7.42 -15.77
CA VAL A 141 2.98 -8.21 -16.63
C VAL A 141 1.60 -7.54 -16.65
N ILE A 142 1.33 -6.72 -17.67
CA ILE A 142 0.14 -5.83 -17.71
C ILE A 142 -1.14 -6.58 -18.08
N ASP A 143 -1.02 -7.73 -18.74
CA ASP A 143 -2.17 -8.53 -19.18
C ASP A 143 -2.78 -9.41 -18.07
N LEU A 144 -2.31 -9.28 -16.83
CA LEU A 144 -2.87 -9.97 -15.67
C LEU A 144 -4.25 -9.37 -15.30
N VAL A 145 -5.29 -10.18 -15.42
CA VAL A 145 -6.65 -9.79 -14.99
C VAL A 145 -6.81 -10.08 -13.49
N ALA A 146 -7.07 -9.03 -12.72
CA ALA A 146 -7.38 -9.08 -11.28
C ALA A 146 -6.45 -10.00 -10.44
N PRO A 147 -5.11 -9.87 -10.54
CA PRO A 147 -4.22 -10.72 -9.77
C PRO A 147 -4.32 -10.39 -8.27
N ALA A 148 -4.22 -11.41 -7.42
CA ALA A 148 -3.94 -11.17 -6.01
C ALA A 148 -2.44 -10.84 -5.85
N ALA A 149 -2.09 -9.97 -4.91
CA ALA A 149 -0.71 -9.54 -4.73
C ALA A 149 -0.27 -9.56 -3.26
N ALA A 150 1.00 -9.89 -3.04
CA ALA A 150 1.64 -9.86 -1.74
C ALA A 150 3.08 -9.32 -1.87
N VAL A 151 3.59 -8.77 -0.77
CA VAL A 151 5.02 -8.47 -0.62
C VAL A 151 5.55 -9.35 0.50
N VAL A 152 6.50 -10.21 0.19
CA VAL A 152 7.09 -11.19 1.12
C VAL A 152 8.61 -11.01 1.05
N ASP A 153 9.25 -10.70 2.17
CA ASP A 153 10.70 -10.50 2.25
C ASP A 153 11.25 -9.55 1.16
N SER A 154 10.57 -8.42 0.96
CA SER A 154 10.85 -7.42 -0.09
C SER A 154 10.62 -7.87 -1.54
N ASN A 155 10.14 -9.09 -1.76
CA ASN A 155 9.80 -9.61 -3.07
C ASN A 155 8.34 -9.34 -3.39
N LEU A 156 8.07 -8.96 -4.63
CA LEU A 156 6.71 -8.81 -5.15
C LEU A 156 6.23 -10.17 -5.66
N VAL A 157 5.12 -10.65 -5.12
CA VAL A 157 4.45 -11.88 -5.53
C VAL A 157 3.08 -11.56 -6.11
N LEU A 158 2.82 -12.05 -7.31
CA LEU A 158 1.53 -11.94 -7.99
C LEU A 158 0.95 -13.34 -8.21
N PHE A 159 -0.33 -13.50 -7.90
CA PHE A 159 -1.07 -14.73 -8.10
C PHE A 159 -2.08 -14.53 -9.23
N CYS A 160 -1.93 -15.29 -10.31
CA CYS A 160 -2.86 -15.32 -11.41
C CYS A 160 -3.69 -16.61 -11.35
N ASP A 161 -4.99 -16.47 -11.06
CA ASP A 161 -5.91 -17.62 -10.93
C ASP A 161 -6.19 -18.27 -12.30
N GLU A 162 -6.38 -17.45 -13.34
CA GLU A 162 -6.67 -17.92 -14.71
C GLU A 162 -5.59 -18.87 -15.25
N HIS A 163 -4.32 -18.60 -14.93
CA HIS A 163 -3.19 -19.38 -15.39
C HIS A 163 -2.59 -20.30 -14.31
N ARG A 164 -3.17 -20.34 -13.10
CA ARG A 164 -2.63 -21.06 -11.93
C ARG A 164 -1.12 -20.83 -11.75
N THR A 165 -0.69 -19.60 -11.98
CA THR A 165 0.73 -19.23 -12.04
C THR A 165 1.02 -18.18 -10.98
N MET A 166 2.09 -18.43 -10.23
CA MET A 166 2.68 -17.44 -9.33
C MET A 166 3.86 -16.77 -10.04
N TYR A 167 3.88 -15.44 -10.01
CA TYR A 167 4.98 -14.62 -10.48
C TYR A 167 5.69 -14.01 -9.28
N MET A 168 7.01 -14.08 -9.25
CA MET A 168 7.82 -13.49 -8.18
C MET A 168 8.93 -12.63 -8.78
N ALA A 169 9.10 -11.41 -8.27
CA ALA A 169 10.21 -10.55 -8.63
C ALA A 169 10.91 -10.03 -7.37
N GLU A 170 12.24 -10.18 -7.34
CA GLU A 170 13.11 -9.47 -6.41
C GLU A 170 13.35 -8.04 -6.93
N PRO A 171 13.64 -7.06 -6.06
CA PRO A 171 13.81 -5.66 -6.46
C PRO A 171 14.78 -5.45 -7.63
N ASP A 172 15.91 -6.17 -7.61
CA ASP A 172 16.98 -6.03 -8.59
C ASP A 172 16.86 -7.03 -9.76
N SER A 173 15.91 -7.96 -9.70
CA SER A 173 15.67 -8.92 -10.79
C SER A 173 15.08 -8.21 -12.00
N GLY A 174 15.67 -8.41 -13.18
CA GLY A 174 15.17 -7.88 -14.45
C GLY A 174 13.93 -8.59 -15.00
N CYS A 175 13.44 -9.64 -14.34
CA CYS A 175 12.26 -10.39 -14.76
C CYS A 175 11.50 -11.00 -13.57
N PHE A 176 10.26 -11.44 -13.84
CA PHE A 176 9.47 -12.25 -12.91
C PHE A 176 9.77 -13.74 -13.11
N SER A 177 10.17 -14.42 -12.05
CA SER A 177 10.22 -15.88 -11.97
C SER A 177 8.80 -16.45 -11.95
N GLN A 178 8.55 -17.49 -12.74
CA GLN A 178 7.21 -18.06 -12.92
C GLN A 178 7.15 -19.48 -12.35
N PHE A 179 6.15 -19.73 -11.52
CA PHE A 179 5.87 -21.04 -10.94
C PHE A 179 4.46 -21.48 -11.36
N ARG A 180 4.40 -22.47 -12.26
CA ARG A 180 3.14 -23.04 -12.77
C ARG A 180 2.61 -24.13 -11.86
N ASP A 181 1.32 -24.47 -12.04
CA ASP A 181 0.60 -25.50 -11.29
C ASP A 181 0.61 -25.24 -9.77
N TRP A 182 0.55 -23.96 -9.39
CA TRP A 182 0.45 -23.56 -8.00
C TRP A 182 -0.98 -23.79 -7.49
N TYR A 183 -1.13 -24.64 -6.47
CA TYR A 183 -2.41 -24.91 -5.82
C TYR A 183 -2.56 -24.05 -4.54
N PRO A 184 -3.50 -23.09 -4.49
CA PRO A 184 -3.81 -22.41 -3.26
C PRO A 184 -4.70 -23.31 -2.39
N TYR A 185 -4.11 -24.18 -1.55
CA TYR A 185 -4.88 -24.94 -0.55
C TYR A 185 -5.55 -24.06 0.53
N LYS A 186 -5.38 -22.74 0.49
CA LYS A 186 -6.08 -21.80 1.37
C LYS A 186 -6.51 -20.54 0.63
N ARG A 187 -7.57 -20.65 -0.18
CA ARG A 187 -8.46 -19.52 -0.44
C ARG A 187 -9.51 -19.47 0.68
N VAL A 188 -9.09 -19.26 1.93
CA VAL A 188 -10.03 -19.00 3.03
C VAL A 188 -10.43 -17.53 2.92
N GLY A 189 -11.62 -17.30 2.33
CA GLY A 189 -12.35 -16.04 2.40
C GLY A 189 -12.04 -15.00 1.30
N PHE A 190 -12.04 -15.39 0.03
CA PHE A 190 -11.90 -14.43 -1.08
C PHE A 190 -12.91 -14.69 -2.20
N LEU A 191 -14.15 -14.25 -1.99
CA LEU A 191 -15.05 -13.60 -2.97
C LEU A 191 -16.40 -13.39 -2.27
N GLY A 192 -16.57 -12.25 -1.62
CA GLY A 192 -17.89 -11.76 -1.30
C GLY A 192 -18.52 -11.21 -2.58
N PHE A 193 -18.95 -12.07 -3.51
CA PHE A 193 -19.98 -11.84 -4.55
C PHE A 193 -20.21 -13.15 -5.32
N THR A 194 -21.14 -13.97 -4.84
CA THR A 194 -22.16 -14.71 -5.60
C THR A 194 -23.01 -15.43 -4.56
N TYR A 195 -24.23 -14.94 -4.30
CA TYR A 195 -25.25 -15.82 -3.75
C TYR A 195 -25.57 -16.83 -4.85
N ALA A 196 -25.24 -18.10 -4.62
CA ALA A 196 -25.87 -19.17 -5.35
C ALA A 196 -27.37 -19.08 -5.04
N GLY A 197 -28.18 -18.84 -6.07
CA GLY A 197 -29.59 -19.19 -6.02
C GLY A 197 -29.65 -20.70 -5.85
N GLY A 198 -30.16 -21.14 -4.70
CA GLY A 198 -30.61 -22.51 -4.51
C GLY A 198 -32.00 -22.65 -5.11
N ASP A 199 -32.14 -23.71 -5.90
CA ASP A 199 -33.34 -24.38 -6.44
C ASP A 199 -34.73 -23.82 -6.08
#